data_AF-A0A0S7ZDR9-F1
#
_entry.id   AF-A0A0S7ZDR9-F1
#
_cell.length_a   1.000
_cell.length_b   1.000
_cell.length_c   1.000
_cell.angle_alpha   90.00
_cell.angle_beta   90.00
_cell.angle_gamma   90.00
#
_symmetry.space_group_name_H-M   'P 1'
#
loop_
_entity.id
_entity.type
_entity.pdbx_description
1 polymer ?
#
loop_
_entity_poly.entity_id
_entity_poly.type
_entity_poly.pdbx_seq_one_letter_code
_entity_poly.pdbx_strand_id
1 'polypeptide(L)'
;MHAFIERIERTDLTPVSWAGFFFLILMLRYLLEGLSNPASPGLLAFDLSTSVHYTMWYFGVLVSVVAALRLTTGRSVRRLMSVALFGLIFSWLAPVIDLVWSAGLGHRMAYIFTDGAGLLGALLTYFGPLTEPGITPGIRIEVGLVLCAVAAYVHQVTRSPWRAASAVLLTYLTVFFWVSFPSLLVLSVGTVGAGGSITAAVQDGLVRLFSGSRMAQVTHPFNRPELVLDGTARLLNIGLAQTYYLILSVSLAALGIALMGWRKAREVLANSRPERVAHYLGLLSVGVIAGLRLSGDPLSLTGPDIIALSVAALSVYSAWMFAVGVNDLADRKTDAVSNPGRPLIKGVLS
;
A
#
# COMPACT_ATOMS: atom_id res chain seq x y z
N MET A 1 -29.69 -12.19 -1.35
CA MET A 1 -28.23 -12.03 -1.10
C MET A 1 -27.38 -12.48 -2.28
N HIS A 2 -27.55 -13.71 -2.82
CA HIS A 2 -26.79 -14.18 -4.00
C HIS A 2 -26.83 -13.24 -5.21
N ALA A 3 -28.02 -12.81 -5.65
CA ALA A 3 -28.18 -11.91 -6.79
C ALA A 3 -27.48 -10.54 -6.60
N PHE A 4 -27.40 -10.07 -5.35
CA PHE A 4 -26.71 -8.82 -5.02
C PHE A 4 -25.18 -8.96 -5.17
N ILE A 5 -24.61 -10.05 -4.64
CA ILE A 5 -23.18 -10.35 -4.81
C ILE A 5 -22.82 -10.49 -6.29
N GLU A 6 -23.63 -11.21 -7.07
CA GLU A 6 -23.41 -11.34 -8.50
C GLU A 6 -23.47 -10.01 -9.24
N ARG A 7 -24.37 -9.09 -8.82
CA ARG A 7 -24.44 -7.75 -9.39
C ARG A 7 -23.15 -6.97 -9.14
N ILE A 8 -22.60 -7.02 -7.92
CA ILE A 8 -21.32 -6.36 -7.59
C ILE A 8 -20.18 -6.97 -8.43
N GLU A 9 -20.06 -8.30 -8.46
CA GLU A 9 -19.00 -9.00 -9.20
C GLU A 9 -19.02 -8.70 -10.71
N ARG A 10 -20.20 -8.47 -11.28
CA ARG A 10 -20.40 -8.21 -12.72
C ARG A 10 -20.31 -6.73 -13.07
N THR A 11 -20.04 -5.85 -12.11
CA THR A 11 -19.84 -4.42 -12.39
C THR A 11 -18.63 -4.27 -13.31
N ASP A 12 -18.86 -3.76 -14.52
CA ASP A 12 -17.78 -3.53 -15.47
C ASP A 12 -17.10 -2.19 -15.17
N LEU A 13 -16.10 -2.23 -14.31
CA LEU A 13 -15.23 -1.09 -14.02
C LEU A 13 -14.02 -1.10 -14.95
N THR A 14 -13.87 -0.03 -15.72
CA THR A 14 -12.60 0.27 -16.40
C THR A 14 -11.53 0.59 -15.35
N PRO A 15 -10.23 0.37 -15.63
CA PRO A 15 -9.16 0.71 -14.69
C PRO A 15 -9.21 2.17 -14.20
N VAL A 16 -9.56 3.11 -15.09
CA VAL A 16 -9.70 4.54 -14.76
C VAL A 16 -10.87 4.76 -13.79
N SER A 17 -12.04 4.20 -14.08
CA SER A 17 -13.19 4.32 -13.17
C SER A 17 -12.94 3.68 -11.81
N TRP A 18 -12.28 2.51 -11.80
CA TRP A 18 -11.89 1.82 -10.57
C TRP A 18 -10.95 2.68 -9.72
N ALA A 19 -9.92 3.26 -10.34
CA ALA A 19 -8.99 4.16 -9.66
C ALA A 19 -9.72 5.41 -9.13
N GLY A 20 -10.59 6.02 -9.93
CA GLY A 20 -11.39 7.18 -9.52
C GLY A 20 -12.25 6.89 -8.28
N PHE A 21 -12.96 5.76 -8.26
CA PHE A 21 -13.74 5.35 -7.08
C PHE A 21 -12.85 5.04 -5.88
N PHE A 22 -11.73 4.35 -6.07
CA PHE A 22 -10.78 4.06 -5.00
C PHE A 22 -10.28 5.36 -4.35
N PHE A 23 -9.81 6.33 -5.14
CA PHE A 23 -9.38 7.62 -4.61
C PHE A 23 -10.51 8.40 -3.95
N LEU A 24 -11.72 8.40 -4.52
CA LEU A 24 -12.87 9.07 -3.91
C LEU A 24 -13.21 8.50 -2.52
N ILE A 25 -13.21 7.17 -2.39
CA ILE A 25 -13.46 6.49 -1.12
C ILE A 25 -12.41 6.89 -0.08
N LEU A 26 -11.13 6.94 -0.48
CA LEU A 26 -10.04 7.32 0.41
C LEU A 26 -10.07 8.81 0.79
N MET A 27 -10.40 9.71 -0.14
CA MET A 27 -10.54 11.14 0.19
C MET A 27 -11.64 11.36 1.23
N LEU A 28 -12.77 10.68 1.11
CA LEU A 28 -13.83 10.74 2.12
C LEU A 28 -13.39 10.11 3.44
N ARG A 29 -12.67 8.99 3.40
CA ARG A 29 -12.07 8.38 4.61
C ARG A 29 -11.15 9.37 5.33
N TYR A 30 -10.24 10.01 4.61
CA TYR A 30 -9.29 10.96 5.19
C TYR A 30 -9.98 12.20 5.77
N LEU A 31 -11.04 12.68 5.14
CA LEU A 31 -11.84 13.78 5.68
C LEU A 31 -12.47 13.38 7.02
N LEU A 32 -13.11 12.21 7.07
CA LEU A 32 -13.72 11.70 8.31
C LEU A 32 -12.67 11.45 9.40
N GLU A 33 -11.50 10.96 9.04
CA GLU A 33 -10.40 10.75 9.97
C GLU A 33 -9.81 12.07 10.49
N GLY A 34 -9.69 13.09 9.65
CA GLY A 34 -9.30 14.44 10.06
C GLY A 34 -10.26 15.05 11.09
N LEU A 35 -11.56 14.73 10.99
CA LEU A 35 -12.57 15.10 11.99
C LEU A 35 -12.47 14.24 13.27
N SER A 36 -12.16 12.95 13.12
CA SER A 36 -12.12 11.96 14.20
C SER A 36 -10.78 11.87 14.93
N ASN A 37 -9.75 12.60 14.52
CA ASN A 37 -8.43 12.51 15.11
C ASN A 37 -8.06 13.82 15.83
N PRO A 38 -8.10 13.86 17.18
CA PRO A 38 -7.83 15.09 17.93
C PRO A 38 -6.38 15.59 17.80
N ALA A 39 -5.46 14.75 17.30
CA ALA A 39 -4.07 15.13 17.06
C ALA A 39 -3.83 15.81 15.70
N SER A 40 -4.86 15.88 14.85
CA SER A 40 -4.79 16.53 13.54
C SER A 40 -4.90 18.06 13.69
N PRO A 41 -3.89 18.88 13.31
CA PRO A 41 -3.91 20.33 13.53
C PRO A 41 -4.85 21.10 12.58
N GLY A 42 -5.89 20.46 12.04
CA GLY A 42 -6.91 21.11 11.24
C GLY A 42 -7.89 20.15 10.59
N LEU A 43 -8.96 20.71 10.01
CA LEU A 43 -10.01 19.99 9.27
C LEU A 43 -9.46 19.25 8.03
N LEU A 44 -8.29 19.68 7.55
CA LEU A 44 -7.62 19.18 6.36
C LEU A 44 -6.14 18.88 6.66
N ALA A 45 -5.82 17.93 7.54
CA ALA A 45 -4.45 17.38 7.65
C ALA A 45 -4.11 16.48 6.46
N PHE A 46 -4.25 17.02 5.25
CA PHE A 46 -3.90 16.38 3.98
C PHE A 46 -2.54 16.87 3.52
N ASP A 47 -1.48 16.63 4.31
CA ASP A 47 -0.18 16.74 3.69
C ASP A 47 -0.03 15.59 2.67
N LEU A 48 0.69 15.87 1.59
CA LEU A 48 0.84 14.92 0.50
C LEU A 48 1.52 13.63 0.95
N SER A 49 2.44 13.68 1.92
CA SER A 49 3.15 12.49 2.39
C SER A 49 2.22 11.54 3.15
N THR A 50 1.37 12.06 4.03
CA THR A 50 0.31 11.28 4.69
C THR A 50 -0.66 10.70 3.67
N SER A 51 -1.08 11.51 2.69
CA SER A 51 -2.03 11.07 1.65
C SER A 51 -1.46 9.93 0.81
N VAL A 52 -0.19 10.02 0.38
CA VAL A 52 0.48 8.96 -0.39
C VAL A 52 0.69 7.73 0.47
N HIS A 53 1.18 7.89 1.71
CA HIS A 53 1.37 6.81 2.66
C HIS A 53 0.09 6.00 2.87
N TYR A 54 -1.01 6.66 3.25
CA TYR A 54 -2.27 5.98 3.53
C TYR A 54 -2.84 5.35 2.26
N THR A 55 -2.69 6.00 1.09
CA THR A 55 -3.16 5.44 -0.18
C THR A 55 -2.42 4.13 -0.49
N MET A 56 -1.11 4.11 -0.30
CA MET A 56 -0.30 2.89 -0.48
C MET A 56 -0.67 1.82 0.55
N TRP A 57 -0.93 2.20 1.81
CA TRP A 57 -1.37 1.27 2.84
C TRP A 57 -2.72 0.62 2.48
N TYR A 58 -3.74 1.42 2.16
CA TYR A 58 -5.06 0.92 1.78
C TYR A 58 -5.03 0.08 0.50
N PHE A 59 -4.21 0.46 -0.47
CA PHE A 59 -4.03 -0.33 -1.69
C PHE A 59 -3.33 -1.66 -1.37
N GLY A 60 -2.35 -1.66 -0.47
CA GLY A 60 -1.67 -2.84 0.04
C GLY A 60 -2.62 -3.83 0.70
N VAL A 61 -3.45 -3.34 1.62
CA VAL A 61 -4.51 -4.13 2.27
C VAL A 61 -5.47 -4.70 1.22
N LEU A 62 -5.96 -3.87 0.30
CA LEU A 62 -6.91 -4.27 -0.73
C LEU A 62 -6.35 -5.40 -1.62
N VAL A 63 -5.13 -5.24 -2.14
CA VAL A 63 -4.48 -6.26 -2.99
C VAL A 63 -4.26 -7.56 -2.21
N SER A 64 -3.85 -7.45 -0.95
CA SER A 64 -3.60 -8.62 -0.09
C SER A 64 -4.89 -9.37 0.25
N VAL A 65 -5.98 -8.66 0.54
CA VAL A 65 -7.31 -9.25 0.76
C VAL A 65 -7.84 -9.90 -0.53
N VAL A 66 -7.66 -9.26 -1.68
CA VAL A 66 -8.05 -9.85 -2.97
C VAL A 66 -7.26 -11.13 -3.26
N ALA A 67 -5.98 -11.19 -2.93
CA ALA A 67 -5.19 -12.41 -3.02
C ALA A 67 -5.74 -13.51 -2.09
N ALA A 68 -6.02 -13.20 -0.82
CA ALA A 68 -6.61 -14.14 0.13
C ALA A 68 -7.99 -14.67 -0.32
N LEU A 69 -8.85 -13.78 -0.84
CA LEU A 69 -10.14 -14.16 -1.40
C LEU A 69 -9.99 -15.02 -2.65
N ARG A 70 -9.00 -14.74 -3.51
CA ARG A 70 -8.73 -15.56 -4.70
C ARG A 70 -8.32 -16.98 -4.32
N LEU A 71 -7.44 -17.13 -3.33
CA LEU A 71 -6.99 -18.44 -2.86
C LEU A 71 -8.15 -19.31 -2.35
N THR A 72 -9.14 -18.68 -1.71
CA THR A 72 -10.26 -19.41 -1.08
C THR A 72 -11.46 -19.59 -2.00
N THR A 73 -11.71 -18.67 -2.93
CA THR A 73 -12.89 -18.70 -3.83
C THR A 73 -12.59 -19.17 -5.24
N GLY A 74 -11.35 -19.05 -5.73
CA GLY A 74 -10.99 -19.28 -7.12
C GLY A 74 -11.55 -18.25 -8.11
N ARG A 75 -12.23 -17.19 -7.62
CA ARG A 75 -12.82 -16.14 -8.48
C ARG A 75 -11.72 -15.32 -9.16
N SER A 76 -12.05 -14.75 -10.32
CA SER A 76 -11.12 -13.91 -11.06
C SER A 76 -10.80 -12.63 -10.28
N VAL A 77 -9.56 -12.15 -10.38
CA VAL A 77 -9.11 -10.93 -9.69
C VAL A 77 -10.00 -9.74 -10.03
N ARG A 78 -10.42 -9.58 -11.29
CA ARG A 78 -11.35 -8.51 -11.70
C ARG A 78 -12.65 -8.47 -10.89
N ARG A 79 -13.28 -9.62 -10.66
CA ARG A 79 -14.51 -9.72 -9.86
C ARG A 79 -14.23 -9.37 -8.40
N LEU A 80 -13.15 -9.91 -7.85
CA LEU A 80 -12.74 -9.69 -6.46
C LEU A 80 -12.33 -8.23 -6.19
N MET A 81 -11.69 -7.55 -7.14
CA MET A 81 -11.36 -6.13 -7.04
C MET A 81 -12.61 -5.25 -6.98
N SER A 82 -13.71 -5.64 -7.64
CA SER A 82 -14.99 -4.94 -7.57
C SER A 82 -15.66 -5.14 -6.21
N VAL A 83 -15.63 -6.38 -5.69
CA VAL A 83 -16.13 -6.70 -4.34
C VAL A 83 -15.32 -5.99 -3.27
N ALA A 84 -13.99 -6.01 -3.37
CA ALA A 84 -13.10 -5.35 -2.41
C ALA A 84 -13.25 -3.83 -2.44
N LEU A 85 -13.40 -3.22 -3.62
CA LEU A 85 -13.69 -1.79 -3.75
C LEU A 85 -15.02 -1.40 -3.08
N PHE A 86 -16.06 -2.21 -3.26
CA PHE A 86 -17.33 -2.01 -2.54
C PHE A 86 -17.15 -2.16 -1.02
N GLY A 87 -16.40 -3.17 -0.59
CA GLY A 87 -16.07 -3.38 0.83
C GLY A 87 -15.26 -2.23 1.44
N LEU A 88 -14.45 -1.52 0.65
CA LEU A 88 -13.66 -0.38 1.11
C LEU A 88 -14.55 0.79 1.59
N ILE A 89 -15.82 0.86 1.20
CA ILE A 89 -16.78 1.83 1.74
C ILE A 89 -16.96 1.65 3.26
N PHE A 90 -16.81 0.43 3.78
CA PHE A 90 -16.84 0.19 5.22
C PHE A 90 -15.68 0.86 5.97
N SER A 91 -14.62 1.26 5.27
CA SER A 91 -13.57 2.09 5.89
C SER A 91 -14.11 3.42 6.41
N TRP A 92 -15.28 3.89 6.00
CA TRP A 92 -15.83 5.12 6.59
C TRP A 92 -16.37 4.90 8.01
N LEU A 93 -16.59 3.65 8.41
CA LEU A 93 -17.23 3.34 9.68
C LEU A 93 -16.32 3.64 10.87
N ALA A 94 -15.02 3.33 10.84
CA ALA A 94 -14.18 3.56 12.01
C ALA A 94 -14.18 5.02 12.49
N PRO A 95 -13.89 6.05 11.67
CA PRO A 95 -13.89 7.44 12.12
C PRO A 95 -15.29 7.90 12.55
N VAL A 96 -16.36 7.41 11.91
CA VAL A 96 -17.72 7.73 12.31
C VAL A 96 -18.05 7.13 13.68
N ILE A 97 -17.70 5.86 13.89
CA ILE A 97 -17.91 5.18 15.17
C ILE A 97 -17.09 5.86 16.25
N ASP A 98 -15.82 6.18 15.98
CA ASP A 98 -14.95 6.86 16.94
C ASP A 98 -15.51 8.23 17.32
N LEU A 99 -16.01 9.02 16.37
CA LEU A 99 -16.69 10.29 16.64
C LEU A 99 -17.93 10.10 17.51
N VAL A 100 -18.79 9.13 17.19
CA VAL A 100 -20.01 8.86 17.97
C VAL A 100 -19.66 8.40 19.39
N TRP A 101 -18.72 7.46 19.51
CA TRP A 101 -18.32 6.86 20.78
C TRP A 101 -17.67 7.86 21.73
N SER A 102 -16.88 8.77 21.18
CA SER A 102 -16.17 9.83 21.92
C SER A 102 -16.97 11.13 22.08
N ALA A 103 -18.26 11.13 21.69
CA ALA A 103 -19.12 12.32 21.69
C ALA A 103 -18.53 13.53 20.92
N GLY A 104 -17.87 13.24 19.80
CA GLY A 104 -17.31 14.24 18.88
C GLY A 104 -15.84 14.57 19.11
N LEU A 105 -15.18 14.01 20.13
CA LEU A 105 -13.76 14.27 20.40
C LEU A 105 -12.81 13.46 19.50
N GLY A 106 -13.30 12.35 18.97
CA GLY A 106 -12.52 11.40 18.20
C GLY A 106 -11.58 10.52 19.04
N HIS A 107 -10.80 9.70 18.34
CA HIS A 107 -9.74 8.86 18.91
C HIS A 107 -8.50 8.92 18.01
N ARG A 108 -7.32 8.90 18.62
CA ARG A 108 -6.06 8.88 17.86
C ARG A 108 -5.86 7.51 17.22
N MET A 109 -5.99 7.46 15.90
CA MET A 109 -5.69 6.28 15.09
C MET A 109 -4.18 6.20 14.84
N ALA A 110 -3.58 5.05 15.08
CA ALA A 110 -2.17 4.79 14.78
C ALA A 110 -1.91 3.30 14.55
N TYR A 111 -0.70 2.99 14.06
CA TYR A 111 -0.21 1.62 13.99
C TYR A 111 -0.05 1.00 15.38
N ILE A 112 0.02 -0.33 15.42
CA ILE A 112 0.44 -1.06 16.61
C ILE A 112 1.96 -0.87 16.77
N PHE A 113 2.36 -0.21 17.85
CA PHE A 113 3.74 0.07 18.20
C PHE A 113 4.15 -0.65 19.49
N THR A 114 4.46 -1.94 19.37
CA THR A 114 4.89 -2.82 20.47
C THR A 114 6.04 -3.75 20.06
N ASP A 115 6.60 -4.47 21.03
CA ASP A 115 7.66 -5.46 20.84
C ASP A 115 7.12 -6.81 20.31
N GLY A 116 8.00 -7.80 20.13
CA GLY A 116 7.60 -9.10 19.58
C GLY A 116 6.56 -9.84 20.44
N ALA A 117 6.70 -9.78 21.77
CA ALA A 117 5.76 -10.42 22.69
C ALA A 117 4.38 -9.72 22.66
N GLY A 118 4.37 -8.40 22.66
CA GLY A 118 3.15 -7.60 22.54
C GLY A 118 2.48 -7.78 21.17
N LEU A 119 3.24 -7.96 20.09
CA LEU A 119 2.67 -8.25 18.77
C LEU A 119 1.95 -9.60 18.76
N LEU A 120 2.56 -10.64 19.35
CA LEU A 120 1.90 -11.94 19.49
C LEU A 120 0.65 -11.84 20.37
N GLY A 121 0.73 -11.10 21.48
CA GLY A 121 -0.42 -10.81 22.34
C GLY A 121 -1.54 -10.11 21.58
N ALA A 122 -1.24 -9.04 20.85
CA ALA A 122 -2.19 -8.29 20.04
C ALA A 122 -2.81 -9.16 18.93
N LEU A 123 -2.02 -10.04 18.31
CA LEU A 123 -2.51 -10.98 17.30
C LEU A 123 -3.56 -11.93 17.87
N LEU A 124 -3.32 -12.48 19.07
CA LEU A 124 -4.20 -13.47 19.70
C LEU A 124 -5.43 -12.84 20.38
N THR A 125 -5.33 -11.56 20.78
CA THR A 125 -6.38 -10.85 21.56
C THR A 125 -7.14 -9.81 20.75
N TYR A 126 -7.13 -9.93 19.41
CA TYR A 126 -7.83 -9.00 18.51
C TYR A 126 -7.41 -7.54 18.72
N PHE A 127 -6.12 -7.31 18.45
CA PHE A 127 -5.42 -6.02 18.54
C PHE A 127 -5.12 -5.49 19.96
N GLY A 128 -5.11 -6.36 20.98
CA GLY A 128 -4.63 -6.00 22.33
C GLY A 128 -5.64 -5.19 23.16
N PRO A 129 -5.24 -4.58 24.29
CA PRO A 129 -6.12 -3.77 25.13
C PRO A 129 -6.67 -2.51 24.43
N LEU A 130 -7.89 -2.09 24.74
CA LEU A 130 -8.51 -0.86 24.20
C LEU A 130 -7.89 0.43 24.76
N THR A 131 -7.12 0.32 25.84
CA THR A 131 -6.53 1.46 26.55
C THR A 131 -5.28 2.00 25.88
N GLU A 132 -4.72 1.29 24.90
CA GLU A 132 -3.51 1.71 24.20
C GLU A 132 -3.86 2.54 22.95
N PRO A 133 -3.11 3.63 22.68
CA PRO A 133 -3.28 4.40 21.45
C PRO A 133 -2.90 3.53 20.23
N GLY A 134 -3.66 3.65 19.14
CA GLY A 134 -3.44 2.83 17.95
C GLY A 134 -4.75 2.38 17.31
N ILE A 135 -5.13 1.14 17.61
CA ILE A 135 -6.33 0.50 17.06
C ILE A 135 -7.56 0.86 17.89
N THR A 136 -8.25 1.91 17.45
CA THR A 136 -9.43 2.48 18.09
C THR A 136 -10.63 1.52 18.13
N PRO A 137 -11.63 1.77 18.99
CA PRO A 137 -12.88 1.00 19.00
C PRO A 137 -13.54 0.94 17.61
N GLY A 138 -13.56 2.05 16.89
CA GLY A 138 -14.08 2.14 15.53
C GLY A 138 -13.37 1.20 14.55
N ILE A 139 -12.03 1.17 14.57
CA ILE A 139 -11.25 0.27 13.70
C ILE A 139 -11.55 -1.20 14.03
N ARG A 140 -11.67 -1.56 15.32
CA ARG A 140 -12.00 -2.94 15.72
C ARG A 140 -13.37 -3.36 15.22
N ILE A 141 -14.38 -2.49 15.37
CA ILE A 141 -15.73 -2.79 14.88
C ILE A 141 -15.73 -2.88 13.35
N GLU A 142 -15.07 -1.96 12.66
CA GLU A 142 -14.90 -1.99 11.19
C GLU A 142 -14.30 -3.32 10.72
N VAL A 143 -13.15 -3.72 11.27
CA VAL A 143 -12.49 -4.98 10.92
C VAL A 143 -13.40 -6.16 11.22
N GLY A 144 -14.12 -6.16 12.35
CA GLY A 144 -15.05 -7.23 12.71
C GLY A 144 -16.16 -7.39 11.66
N LEU A 145 -16.76 -6.29 11.24
CA LEU A 145 -17.78 -6.27 10.18
C LEU A 145 -17.22 -6.75 8.84
N VAL A 146 -16.00 -6.31 8.47
CA VAL A 146 -15.32 -6.78 7.25
C VAL A 146 -15.08 -8.30 7.31
N LEU A 147 -14.63 -8.85 8.44
CA LEU A 147 -14.43 -10.28 8.62
C LEU A 147 -15.75 -11.07 8.51
N CYS A 148 -16.84 -10.57 9.10
CA CYS A 148 -18.17 -11.15 8.93
C CYS A 148 -18.63 -11.11 7.46
N ALA A 149 -18.41 -9.99 6.76
CA ALA A 149 -18.76 -9.84 5.35
C ALA A 149 -17.94 -10.80 4.46
N VAL A 150 -16.65 -10.99 4.74
CA VAL A 150 -15.79 -11.97 4.06
C VAL A 150 -16.29 -13.39 4.29
N ALA A 151 -16.62 -13.75 5.54
CA ALA A 151 -17.17 -15.07 5.86
C ALA A 151 -18.45 -15.33 5.06
N ALA A 152 -19.39 -14.38 5.08
CA ALA A 152 -20.66 -14.47 4.38
C ALA A 152 -20.48 -14.56 2.87
N TYR A 153 -19.58 -13.74 2.29
CA TYR A 153 -19.27 -13.74 0.86
C TYR A 153 -18.69 -15.09 0.42
N VAL A 154 -17.63 -15.57 1.08
CA VAL A 154 -16.95 -16.81 0.70
C VAL A 154 -17.85 -18.02 0.92
N HIS A 155 -18.62 -18.06 2.01
CA HIS A 155 -19.58 -19.14 2.23
C HIS A 155 -20.66 -19.18 1.15
N GLN A 156 -21.21 -18.04 0.74
CA GLN A 156 -22.22 -17.98 -0.31
C GLN A 156 -21.68 -18.44 -1.67
N VAL A 157 -20.45 -18.04 -2.00
CA VAL A 157 -19.82 -18.36 -3.29
C VAL A 157 -19.36 -19.81 -3.37
N THR A 158 -18.82 -20.36 -2.27
CA THR A 158 -18.18 -21.69 -2.28
C THR A 158 -19.03 -22.79 -1.65
N ARG A 159 -20.07 -22.43 -0.90
CA ARG A 159 -20.87 -23.33 -0.04
C ARG A 159 -20.05 -24.14 0.97
N SER A 160 -18.84 -23.67 1.30
CA SER A 160 -17.92 -24.37 2.22
C SER A 160 -17.65 -23.51 3.46
N PRO A 161 -18.03 -23.96 4.67
CA PRO A 161 -17.74 -23.24 5.90
C PRO A 161 -16.23 -23.18 6.19
N TRP A 162 -15.47 -24.21 5.82
CA TRP A 162 -14.02 -24.24 6.00
C TRP A 162 -13.31 -23.21 5.14
N ARG A 163 -13.70 -23.07 3.86
CA ARG A 163 -13.14 -22.01 3.00
C ARG A 163 -13.48 -20.62 3.52
N ALA A 164 -14.67 -20.43 4.08
CA ALA A 164 -15.06 -19.17 4.72
C ALA A 164 -14.20 -18.88 5.96
N ALA A 165 -14.02 -19.86 6.85
CA ALA A 165 -13.14 -19.73 8.02
C ALA A 165 -11.69 -19.43 7.62
N SER A 166 -11.15 -20.13 6.62
CA SER A 166 -9.81 -19.85 6.08
C SER A 166 -9.71 -18.43 5.51
N ALA A 167 -10.73 -17.95 4.79
CA ALA A 167 -10.74 -16.60 4.24
C ALA A 167 -10.76 -15.52 5.33
N VAL A 168 -11.55 -15.73 6.40
CA VAL A 168 -11.56 -14.86 7.58
C VAL A 168 -10.19 -14.83 8.23
N LEU A 169 -9.58 -15.98 8.50
CA LEU A 169 -8.26 -16.06 9.11
C LEU A 169 -7.20 -15.35 8.24
N LEU A 170 -7.13 -15.64 6.94
CA LEU A 170 -6.18 -15.00 6.03
C LEU A 170 -6.40 -13.48 5.93
N THR A 171 -7.65 -13.03 5.93
CA THR A 171 -7.98 -11.59 5.93
C THR A 171 -7.56 -10.92 7.23
N TYR A 172 -7.83 -11.55 8.38
CA TYR A 172 -7.41 -11.04 9.68
C TYR A 172 -5.89 -10.93 9.78
N LEU A 173 -5.15 -12.00 9.41
CA LEU A 173 -3.69 -12.00 9.39
C LEU A 173 -3.12 -10.93 8.45
N THR A 174 -3.78 -10.72 7.31
CA THR A 174 -3.41 -9.66 6.36
C THR A 174 -3.57 -8.29 6.99
N VAL A 175 -4.74 -7.96 7.54
CA VAL A 175 -5.00 -6.68 8.19
C VAL A 175 -4.03 -6.48 9.36
N PHE A 176 -3.86 -7.50 10.20
CA PHE A 176 -2.92 -7.49 11.31
C PHE A 176 -1.50 -7.16 10.86
N PHE A 177 -1.00 -7.83 9.81
CA PHE A 177 0.32 -7.55 9.24
C PHE A 177 0.47 -6.07 8.85
N TRP A 178 -0.51 -5.51 8.15
CA TRP A 178 -0.44 -4.12 7.69
C TRP A 178 -0.51 -3.11 8.84
N VAL A 179 -1.30 -3.35 9.90
CA VAL A 179 -1.36 -2.46 11.07
C VAL A 179 -0.19 -2.63 12.04
N SER A 180 0.52 -3.76 12.00
CA SER A 180 1.70 -4.03 12.84
C SER A 180 3.02 -3.84 12.10
N PHE A 181 2.96 -3.51 10.81
CA PHE A 181 4.15 -3.46 9.95
C PHE A 181 5.26 -2.55 10.48
N PRO A 182 5.00 -1.32 10.98
CA PRO A 182 6.09 -0.49 11.51
C PRO A 182 6.84 -1.13 12.68
N SER A 183 6.14 -1.83 13.58
CA SER A 183 6.78 -2.61 14.65
C SER A 183 7.62 -3.75 14.09
N LEU A 184 7.10 -4.51 13.13
CA LEU A 184 7.84 -5.58 12.47
C LEU A 184 9.11 -5.06 11.78
N LEU A 185 9.03 -3.89 11.16
CA LEU A 185 10.18 -3.25 10.52
C LEU A 185 11.26 -2.90 11.55
N VAL A 186 10.91 -2.23 12.65
CA VAL A 186 11.89 -1.88 13.70
C VAL A 186 12.51 -3.12 14.36
N LEU A 187 11.70 -4.13 14.66
CA LEU A 187 12.18 -5.39 15.24
C LEU A 187 13.16 -6.10 14.31
N SER A 188 12.96 -6.05 12.99
CA SER A 188 13.87 -6.70 12.02
C SER A 188 15.23 -6.02 11.89
N VAL A 189 15.33 -4.73 12.25
CA VAL A 189 16.59 -3.96 12.22
C VAL A 189 17.29 -3.97 13.60
N GLY A 190 16.67 -4.55 14.63
CA GLY A 190 17.31 -4.77 15.94
C GLY A 190 17.51 -3.49 16.78
N THR A 191 16.70 -2.46 16.55
CA THR A 191 16.91 -1.12 17.14
C THR A 191 16.15 -0.85 18.44
N VAL A 192 15.51 -1.85 19.04
CA VAL A 192 14.81 -1.67 20.32
C VAL A 192 15.84 -1.68 21.46
N GLY A 193 16.32 -0.50 21.84
CA GLY A 193 17.18 -0.32 23.01
C GLY A 193 16.49 -0.82 24.29
N ALA A 194 17.23 -1.55 25.13
CA ALA A 194 16.74 -2.00 26.42
C ALA A 194 16.50 -0.79 27.35
N GLY A 195 15.23 -0.46 27.64
CA GLY A 195 14.89 0.42 28.77
C GLY A 195 13.96 1.62 28.52
N GLY A 196 13.41 1.80 27.31
CA GLY A 196 12.45 2.88 27.01
C GLY A 196 11.01 2.39 26.75
N SER A 197 10.04 3.32 26.71
CA SER A 197 8.71 3.03 26.16
C SER A 197 8.89 2.48 24.74
N ILE A 198 8.42 1.26 24.49
CA ILE A 198 8.58 0.58 23.20
C ILE A 198 7.98 1.43 22.07
N THR A 199 6.87 2.12 22.32
CA THR A 199 6.27 3.04 21.36
C THR A 199 7.23 4.19 20.99
N ALA A 200 7.87 4.80 22.00
CA ALA A 200 8.85 5.86 21.76
C ALA A 200 10.12 5.31 21.10
N ALA A 201 10.57 4.10 21.44
CA ALA A 201 11.73 3.46 20.83
C ALA A 201 11.47 3.06 19.36
N VAL A 202 10.28 2.58 19.04
CA VAL A 202 9.87 2.26 17.66
C VAL A 202 9.70 3.53 16.85
N GLN A 203 9.08 4.57 17.41
CA GLN A 203 9.00 5.87 16.75
C GLN A 203 10.37 6.50 16.55
N ASP A 204 11.22 6.55 17.57
CA ASP A 204 12.60 7.06 17.46
C ASP A 204 13.44 6.20 16.51
N GLY A 205 13.28 4.88 16.52
CA GLY A 205 13.93 3.98 15.57
C GLY A 205 13.55 4.27 14.12
N LEU A 206 12.26 4.46 13.85
CA LEU A 206 11.76 4.83 12.51
C LEU A 206 12.17 6.25 12.13
N VAL A 207 12.12 7.19 13.06
CA VAL A 207 12.59 8.56 12.84
C VAL A 207 14.08 8.52 12.52
N ARG A 208 14.93 7.86 13.29
CA ARG A 208 16.36 7.71 13.01
C ARG A 208 16.62 7.02 11.68
N LEU A 209 15.83 5.99 11.37
CA LEU A 209 15.88 5.32 10.07
C LEU A 209 15.65 6.38 8.99
N PHE A 210 14.53 7.10 8.98
CA PHE A 210 14.19 7.98 7.86
C PHE A 210 14.80 9.39 7.90
N SER A 211 15.12 9.92 9.07
CA SER A 211 15.77 11.23 9.26
C SER A 211 17.23 11.22 8.80
N GLY A 212 17.88 10.06 8.84
CA GLY A 212 19.22 9.89 8.28
C GLY A 212 19.25 9.91 6.75
N SER A 213 18.10 9.75 6.09
CA SER A 213 18.04 9.68 4.63
C SER A 213 18.10 11.06 3.98
N ARG A 214 19.28 11.44 3.53
CA ARG A 214 19.44 12.65 2.70
C ARG A 214 18.87 12.44 1.30
N MET A 215 18.89 11.20 0.81
CA MET A 215 18.28 10.86 -0.48
C MET A 215 16.76 11.02 -0.46
N ALA A 216 16.07 10.64 0.63
CA ALA A 216 14.64 10.88 0.76
C ALA A 216 14.31 12.39 0.72
N GLN A 217 15.20 13.24 1.24
CA GLN A 217 15.03 14.69 1.21
C GLN A 217 15.24 15.28 -0.19
N VAL A 218 16.23 14.80 -0.95
CA VAL A 218 16.56 15.30 -2.31
C VAL A 218 15.61 14.74 -3.37
N THR A 219 15.12 13.51 -3.21
CA THR A 219 14.19 12.88 -4.18
C THR A 219 12.74 13.30 -3.98
N HIS A 220 12.38 13.89 -2.84
CA HIS A 220 11.04 14.44 -2.61
C HIS A 220 11.03 15.98 -2.74
N PRO A 221 10.28 16.55 -3.70
CA PRO A 221 10.31 17.98 -4.00
C PRO A 221 9.62 18.89 -2.95
N PHE A 222 9.27 18.38 -1.76
CA PHE A 222 8.35 19.05 -0.84
C PHE A 222 8.94 19.49 0.50
N ASN A 223 10.25 19.38 0.73
CA ASN A 223 10.89 19.86 1.96
C ASN A 223 10.93 21.40 2.00
N ARG A 224 9.78 22.04 2.19
CA ARG A 224 9.68 23.43 2.62
C ARG A 224 9.68 23.46 4.16
N PRO A 225 10.63 24.14 4.81
CA PRO A 225 10.73 24.26 6.27
C PRO A 225 9.53 24.97 6.94
N GLU A 226 8.69 25.65 6.15
CA GLU A 226 7.70 26.61 6.63
C GLU A 226 6.37 25.97 7.10
N LEU A 227 6.17 24.67 6.84
CA LEU A 227 5.02 23.90 7.34
C LEU A 227 5.48 23.02 8.49
N VAL A 228 5.54 23.61 9.68
CA VAL A 228 5.90 23.02 10.98
C VAL A 228 4.79 22.06 11.46
N LEU A 229 4.51 21.04 10.67
CA LEU A 229 3.94 19.80 11.18
C LEU A 229 5.12 18.95 11.65
N ASP A 230 4.98 18.32 12.82
CA ASP A 230 5.97 17.47 13.48
C ASP A 230 6.84 16.70 12.47
N GLY A 231 8.09 17.16 12.29
CA GLY A 231 8.99 16.66 11.26
C GLY A 231 9.19 15.14 11.36
N THR A 232 9.01 14.58 12.55
CA THR A 232 9.08 13.15 12.82
C THR A 232 7.95 12.37 12.15
N ALA A 233 6.70 12.83 12.27
CA ALA A 233 5.53 12.19 11.66
C ALA A 233 5.63 12.22 10.13
N ARG A 234 6.09 13.35 9.58
CA ARG A 234 6.30 13.50 8.14
C ARG A 234 7.36 12.53 7.61
N LEU A 235 8.52 12.44 8.26
CA LEU A 235 9.59 11.52 7.86
C LEU A 235 9.13 10.06 7.95
N LEU A 236 8.37 9.71 9.00
CA LEU A 236 7.73 8.41 9.13
C LEU A 236 6.79 8.12 7.95
N ASN A 237 5.93 9.07 7.58
CA ASN A 237 4.99 8.91 6.46
C ASN A 237 5.72 8.71 5.13
N ILE A 238 6.77 9.50 4.85
CA ILE A 238 7.60 9.32 3.65
C ILE A 238 8.23 7.93 3.64
N GLY A 239 8.85 7.53 4.75
CA GLY A 239 9.53 6.25 4.88
C GLY A 239 8.61 5.04 4.71
N LEU A 240 7.44 5.07 5.35
CA LEU A 240 6.42 4.03 5.20
C LEU A 240 5.82 4.04 3.79
N ALA A 241 5.55 5.20 3.19
CA ALA A 241 5.08 5.30 1.81
C ALA A 241 6.05 4.62 0.82
N GLN A 242 7.35 4.91 0.95
CA GLN A 242 8.39 4.30 0.12
C GLN A 242 8.48 2.79 0.35
N THR A 243 8.44 2.35 1.61
CA THR A 243 8.49 0.93 1.95
C THR A 243 7.28 0.18 1.40
N TYR A 244 6.07 0.74 1.55
CA TYR A 244 4.85 0.16 1.01
C TYR A 244 4.82 0.17 -0.50
N TYR A 245 5.37 1.20 -1.15
CA TYR A 245 5.52 1.22 -2.60
C TYR A 245 6.36 0.02 -3.10
N LEU A 246 7.47 -0.29 -2.43
CA LEU A 246 8.30 -1.46 -2.77
C LEU A 246 7.54 -2.77 -2.55
N ILE A 247 6.90 -2.95 -1.38
CA ILE A 247 6.11 -4.15 -1.07
C ILE A 247 4.99 -4.34 -2.10
N LEU A 248 4.26 -3.28 -2.41
CA LEU A 248 3.19 -3.29 -3.41
C LEU A 248 3.70 -3.65 -4.79
N SER A 249 4.80 -3.04 -5.23
CA SER A 249 5.35 -3.29 -6.55
C SER A 249 5.79 -4.74 -6.71
N VAL A 250 6.46 -5.31 -5.70
CA VAL A 250 6.82 -6.73 -5.68
C VAL A 250 5.58 -7.62 -5.65
N SER A 251 4.60 -7.29 -4.81
CA SER A 251 3.36 -8.07 -4.68
C SER A 251 2.53 -8.08 -5.97
N LEU A 252 2.42 -6.94 -6.64
CA LEU A 252 1.72 -6.80 -7.91
C LEU A 252 2.47 -7.50 -9.04
N ALA A 253 3.80 -7.42 -9.08
CA ALA A 253 4.61 -8.18 -10.02
C ALA A 253 4.43 -9.69 -9.83
N ALA A 254 4.50 -10.18 -8.58
CA ALA A 254 4.29 -11.58 -8.24
C ALA A 254 2.88 -12.05 -8.60
N LEU A 255 1.86 -11.27 -8.26
CA LEU A 255 0.47 -11.56 -8.63
C LEU A 255 0.31 -11.58 -10.16
N GLY A 256 0.87 -10.60 -10.86
CA GLY A 256 0.86 -10.55 -12.32
C GLY A 256 1.51 -11.78 -12.95
N ILE A 257 2.69 -12.19 -12.47
CA ILE A 257 3.38 -13.41 -12.91
C ILE A 257 2.52 -14.64 -12.65
N ALA A 258 1.92 -14.76 -11.47
CA ALA A 258 1.06 -15.88 -11.11
C ALA A 258 -0.21 -15.96 -11.99
N LEU A 259 -0.76 -14.82 -12.41
CA LEU A 259 -1.94 -14.76 -13.28
C LEU A 259 -1.62 -15.01 -14.76
N MET A 260 -0.49 -14.49 -15.25
CA MET A 260 -0.10 -14.60 -16.65
C MET A 260 0.66 -15.89 -16.96
N GLY A 261 1.29 -16.50 -15.95
CA GLY A 261 2.26 -17.56 -16.09
C GLY A 261 3.65 -17.05 -16.48
N TRP A 262 4.69 -17.76 -16.03
CA TRP A 262 6.09 -17.37 -16.21
C TRP A 262 6.48 -17.11 -17.68
N ARG A 263 5.94 -17.90 -18.63
CA ARG A 263 6.23 -17.71 -20.06
C ARG A 263 5.83 -16.32 -20.54
N LYS A 264 4.60 -15.87 -20.27
CA LYS A 264 4.12 -14.55 -20.68
C LYS A 264 4.85 -13.43 -19.92
N ALA A 265 5.08 -13.62 -18.62
CA ALA A 265 5.84 -12.65 -17.83
C ALA A 265 7.26 -12.43 -18.37
N ARG A 266 7.95 -13.49 -18.79
CA ARG A 266 9.27 -13.39 -19.41
C ARG A 266 9.22 -12.58 -20.71
N GLU A 267 8.18 -12.76 -21.53
CA GLU A 267 8.02 -11.95 -22.75
C GLU A 267 7.73 -10.48 -22.44
N VAL A 268 6.97 -10.17 -21.38
CA VAL A 268 6.78 -8.79 -20.90
C VAL A 268 8.12 -8.17 -20.48
N LEU A 269 8.93 -8.91 -19.70
CA LEU A 269 10.24 -8.43 -19.25
C LEU A 269 11.24 -8.29 -20.41
N ALA A 270 11.25 -9.24 -21.35
CA ALA A 270 12.10 -9.17 -22.55
C ALA A 270 11.71 -7.97 -23.43
N ASN A 271 10.43 -7.61 -23.46
CA ASN A 271 9.93 -6.44 -24.18
C ASN A 271 10.26 -5.11 -23.50
N SER A 272 10.92 -5.11 -22.34
CA SER A 272 11.31 -3.89 -21.64
C SER A 272 12.38 -3.07 -22.37
N ARG A 273 13.04 -3.60 -23.41
CA ARG A 273 14.10 -2.89 -24.16
C ARG A 273 15.21 -2.42 -23.20
N PRO A 274 16.00 -3.35 -22.63
CA PRO A 274 16.88 -3.10 -21.49
C PRO A 274 17.88 -1.95 -21.71
N GLU A 275 18.28 -1.68 -22.95
CA GLU A 275 19.15 -0.57 -23.34
C GLU A 275 18.50 0.78 -23.02
N ARG A 276 17.19 0.92 -23.27
CA ARG A 276 16.44 2.14 -22.95
C ARG A 276 16.21 2.27 -21.45
N VAL A 277 15.93 1.17 -20.76
CA VAL A 277 15.84 1.15 -19.29
C VAL A 277 17.15 1.65 -18.68
N ALA A 278 18.29 1.10 -19.13
CA ALA A 278 19.61 1.51 -18.67
C ALA A 278 19.87 3.00 -18.93
N HIS A 279 19.47 3.52 -20.09
CA HIS A 279 19.57 4.95 -20.40
C HIS A 279 18.79 5.81 -19.40
N TYR A 280 17.51 5.51 -19.12
CA TYR A 280 16.71 6.31 -18.18
C TYR A 280 17.18 6.18 -16.74
N LEU A 281 17.66 5.00 -16.32
CA LEU A 281 18.28 4.83 -15.00
C LEU A 281 19.62 5.58 -14.90
N GLY A 282 20.38 5.68 -15.99
CA GLY A 282 21.56 6.52 -16.09
C GLY A 282 21.22 8.00 -15.91
N LEU A 283 20.18 8.49 -16.59
CA LEU A 283 19.69 9.86 -16.42
C LEU A 283 19.22 10.15 -14.99
N LEU A 284 18.48 9.20 -14.38
CA LEU A 284 18.11 9.28 -12.96
C LEU A 284 19.35 9.41 -12.07
N SER A 285 20.37 8.59 -12.32
CA SER A 285 21.62 8.60 -11.55
C SER A 285 22.36 9.93 -11.67
N VAL A 286 22.42 10.52 -12.88
CA VAL A 286 22.99 11.86 -13.10
C VAL A 286 22.22 12.91 -12.29
N GLY A 287 20.88 12.85 -12.31
CA GLY A 287 20.02 13.77 -11.53
C GLY A 287 20.26 13.66 -10.03
N VAL A 288 20.37 12.43 -9.50
CA VAL A 288 20.70 12.17 -8.10
C VAL A 288 22.07 12.74 -7.74
N ILE A 289 23.11 12.46 -8.53
CA ILE A 289 24.47 12.94 -8.28
C ILE A 289 24.51 14.47 -8.30
N ALA A 290 23.85 15.09 -9.27
CA ALA A 290 23.75 16.54 -9.36
C ALA A 290 23.05 17.13 -8.12
N GLY A 291 21.92 16.55 -7.69
CA GLY A 291 21.19 16.98 -6.50
C GLY A 291 22.02 16.91 -5.22
N LEU A 292 22.79 15.82 -5.02
CA LEU A 292 23.71 15.68 -3.89
C LEU A 292 24.85 16.70 -3.93
N ARG A 293 25.44 16.92 -5.11
CA ARG A 293 26.51 17.92 -5.28
C ARG A 293 26.02 19.34 -5.00
N LEU A 294 24.81 19.68 -5.44
CA LEU A 294 24.20 21.01 -5.23
C LEU A 294 23.78 21.25 -3.78
N SER A 295 23.38 20.21 -3.05
CA SER A 295 23.06 20.30 -1.62
C SER A 295 24.31 20.34 -0.73
N GLY A 296 25.49 20.01 -1.26
CA GLY A 296 26.72 19.87 -0.47
C GLY A 296 26.74 18.61 0.39
N ASP A 297 25.78 17.70 0.18
CA ASP A 297 25.63 16.49 0.97
C ASP A 297 26.50 15.34 0.40
N PRO A 298 27.23 14.60 1.26
CA PRO A 298 27.92 13.39 0.83
C PRO A 298 26.90 12.31 0.45
N LEU A 299 27.24 11.48 -0.55
CA LEU A 299 26.49 10.27 -0.83
C LEU A 299 26.60 9.32 0.37
N SER A 300 25.50 9.16 1.10
CA SER A 300 25.36 8.09 2.09
C SER A 300 24.51 6.99 1.49
N LEU A 301 24.93 5.74 1.64
CA LEU A 301 24.16 4.56 1.22
C LEU A 301 23.55 3.90 2.46
N THR A 302 22.81 4.67 3.25
CA THR A 302 22.03 4.10 4.35
C THR A 302 20.91 3.22 3.80
N GLY A 303 20.37 2.29 4.59
CA GLY A 303 19.18 1.51 4.21
C GLY A 303 18.02 2.36 3.64
N PRO A 304 17.62 3.45 4.31
CA PRO A 304 16.67 4.43 3.78
C PRO A 304 17.04 5.03 2.42
N ASP A 305 18.32 5.37 2.20
CA ASP A 305 18.77 5.91 0.92
C ASP A 305 18.65 4.86 -0.19
N ILE A 306 18.95 3.59 0.12
CA ILE A 306 18.75 2.45 -0.78
C ILE A 306 17.25 2.27 -1.09
N ILE A 307 16.37 2.39 -0.09
CA ILE A 307 14.91 2.34 -0.29
C ILE A 307 14.45 3.46 -1.22
N ALA A 308 14.83 4.71 -0.95
CA ALA A 308 14.46 5.86 -1.77
C ALA A 308 14.95 5.72 -3.22
N LEU A 309 16.21 5.31 -3.42
CA LEU A 309 16.78 5.03 -4.74
C LEU A 309 16.05 3.90 -5.46
N SER A 310 15.69 2.83 -4.75
CA SER A 310 14.93 1.71 -5.30
C SER A 310 13.54 2.14 -5.74
N VAL A 311 12.85 2.96 -4.94
CA VAL A 311 11.55 3.53 -5.30
C VAL A 311 11.66 4.41 -6.54
N ALA A 312 12.67 5.29 -6.61
CA ALA A 312 12.89 6.15 -7.76
C ALA A 312 13.17 5.33 -9.04
N ALA A 313 14.07 4.36 -8.97
CA ALA A 313 14.40 3.47 -10.09
C ALA A 313 13.18 2.67 -10.56
N LEU A 314 12.41 2.12 -9.62
CA LEU A 314 11.22 1.33 -9.92
C LEU A 314 10.08 2.19 -10.47
N SER A 315 9.98 3.45 -10.05
CA SER A 315 9.03 4.42 -10.60
C SER A 315 9.36 4.73 -12.06
N VAL A 316 10.64 5.01 -12.36
CA VAL A 316 11.12 5.22 -13.75
C VAL A 316 10.88 3.98 -14.60
N TYR A 317 11.20 2.79 -14.08
CA TYR A 317 10.97 1.53 -14.78
C TYR A 317 9.47 1.28 -15.05
N SER A 318 8.61 1.55 -14.06
CA SER A 318 7.15 1.36 -14.21
C SER A 318 6.56 2.32 -15.23
N ALA A 319 6.97 3.59 -15.21
CA ALA A 319 6.57 4.58 -16.21
C ALA A 319 7.02 4.18 -17.62
N TRP A 320 8.26 3.67 -17.73
CA TRP A 320 8.79 3.15 -19.00
C TRP A 320 8.00 1.92 -19.50
N MET A 321 7.73 0.95 -18.65
CA MET A 321 6.95 -0.25 -19.01
C MET A 321 5.53 0.10 -19.45
N PHE A 322 4.91 1.09 -18.80
CA PHE A 322 3.62 1.63 -19.24
C PHE A 322 3.73 2.25 -20.64
N ALA A 323 4.72 3.10 -20.88
CA ALA A 323 4.94 3.73 -22.18
C ALA A 323 5.20 2.69 -23.29
N VAL A 324 5.99 1.64 -23.02
CA VAL A 324 6.20 0.52 -23.96
C VAL A 324 4.88 -0.17 -24.29
N GLY A 325 4.05 -0.47 -23.29
CA GLY A 325 2.74 -1.10 -23.53
C GLY A 325 1.82 -0.24 -24.38
N VAL A 326 1.71 1.07 -24.06
CA VAL A 326 0.91 2.02 -24.86
C VAL A 326 1.45 2.12 -26.29
N ASN A 327 2.77 2.21 -26.45
CA ASN A 327 3.41 2.29 -27.76
C ASN A 327 3.15 1.03 -28.60
N ASP A 328 3.29 -0.16 -28.02
CA ASP A 328 3.04 -1.41 -28.76
C ASP A 328 1.57 -1.56 -29.17
N LEU A 329 0.62 -1.09 -28.35
CA LEU A 329 -0.79 -1.06 -28.71
C LEU A 329 -1.07 -0.10 -29.88
N ALA A 330 -0.47 1.09 -29.85
CA ALA A 330 -0.63 2.10 -30.90
C ALA A 330 0.05 1.68 -32.22
N ASP A 331 1.24 1.09 -32.14
CA ASP A 331 2.08 0.75 -33.29
C ASP A 331 1.81 -0.65 -33.87
N ARG A 332 0.76 -1.36 -33.40
CA ARG A 332 0.49 -2.75 -33.77
C ARG A 332 0.52 -3.02 -35.29
N LYS A 333 -0.01 -2.11 -36.11
CA LYS A 333 0.00 -2.26 -37.58
C LYS A 333 1.38 -2.05 -38.19
N THR A 334 2.10 -1.03 -37.72
CA THR A 334 3.46 -0.72 -38.17
C THR A 334 4.43 -1.83 -37.78
N ASP A 335 4.34 -2.29 -36.54
CA ASP A 335 5.19 -3.37 -36.01
C ASP A 335 4.94 -4.72 -36.67
N ALA A 336 3.76 -4.96 -37.25
CA ALA A 336 3.53 -6.15 -38.05
C ALA A 336 4.47 -6.23 -39.27
N VAL A 337 4.94 -5.08 -39.77
CA VAL A 337 5.89 -4.99 -40.88
C VAL A 337 7.31 -4.80 -40.37
N SER A 338 7.54 -3.82 -39.49
CA SER A 338 8.88 -3.41 -39.08
C SER A 338 9.47 -4.25 -37.96
N ASN A 339 8.64 -4.82 -37.08
CA ASN A 339 9.07 -5.54 -35.88
C ASN A 339 8.22 -6.80 -35.61
N PRO A 340 8.14 -7.76 -36.57
CA PRO A 340 7.28 -8.95 -36.42
C PRO A 340 7.67 -9.84 -35.23
N GLY A 341 8.86 -9.64 -34.67
CA GLY A 341 9.37 -10.31 -33.48
C GLY A 341 8.68 -9.93 -32.16
N ARG A 342 7.90 -8.83 -32.11
CA ARG A 342 7.32 -8.31 -30.85
C ARG A 342 6.27 -9.25 -30.24
N PRO A 343 6.17 -9.36 -28.90
CA PRO A 343 5.25 -10.31 -28.25
C PRO A 343 3.77 -10.11 -28.61
N LEU A 344 3.33 -8.87 -28.82
CA LEU A 344 1.96 -8.55 -29.24
C LEU A 344 1.67 -9.01 -30.68
N ILE A 345 2.64 -8.85 -31.59
CA ILE A 345 2.50 -9.29 -32.99
C ILE A 345 2.53 -10.82 -33.11
N LYS A 346 3.37 -11.47 -32.31
CA LYS A 346 3.41 -12.93 -32.18
C LYS A 346 2.16 -13.53 -31.51
N GLY A 347 1.26 -12.71 -30.98
CA GLY A 347 0.07 -13.17 -30.24
C GLY A 347 0.39 -13.86 -28.91
N VAL A 348 1.59 -13.66 -28.36
CA VAL A 348 1.95 -14.20 -27.03
C VAL A 348 1.30 -13.38 -25.92
N LEU A 349 1.23 -12.06 -26.14
CA LEU A 349 0.44 -11.11 -25.34
C LEU A 349 -0.82 -10.73 -26.13
N SER A 350 -1.89 -10.38 -25.41
CA SER A 350 -3.22 -10.09 -25.95
C SER A 350 -3.71 -8.71 -25.56
#